data_AF-A0A1Z9QSZ8-F1
#
_entry.id   AF-A0A1Z9QSZ8-F1
#
_cell.length_a   1.000
_cell.length_b   1.000
_cell.length_c   1.000
_cell.angle_alpha   90.00
_cell.angle_beta   90.00
_cell.angle_gamma   90.00
#
_symmetry.space_group_name_H-M   'P 1'
#
loop_
_entity.id
_entity.type
_entity.pdbx_description
1 polymer ?
#
loop_
_entity_poly.entity_id
_entity_poly.type
_entity_poly.pdbx_seq_one_letter_code
_entity_poly.pdbx_strand_id
1 'polypeptide(L)' 'MPKALCLISLVASILVVVLFLADLALGLLGMQDLAPLRSANTLMDFVFIVAGAALIFMSWTTYREQR' A
#
# COMPACT_ATOMS: atom_id res chain seq x y z
N MET A 1 2.16 -12.03 22.17
CA MET A 1 2.11 -10.59 21.81
C MET A 1 1.62 -10.39 20.37
N PRO A 2 0.42 -10.87 20.00
CA PRO A 2 -0.08 -10.83 18.62
C PRO A 2 -0.52 -9.41 18.15
N LYS A 3 -0.88 -8.53 19.09
CA LYS A 3 -1.37 -7.17 18.77
C LYS A 3 -0.32 -6.28 18.08
N ALA A 4 0.94 -6.36 18.51
CA ALA A 4 2.02 -5.55 17.93
C ALA A 4 2.33 -5.95 16.48
N LEU A 5 2.36 -7.25 16.20
CA LEU A 5 2.62 -7.77 14.85
C LEU A 5 1.52 -7.38 13.85
N CYS A 6 0.25 -7.42 14.28
CA CYS A 6 -0.89 -6.99 13.47
C CYS A 6 -0.88 -5.48 13.17
N LEU A 7 -0.47 -4.66 14.15
CA LEU A 7 -0.35 -3.21 13.94
C LEU A 7 0.80 -2.87 12.99
N ILE A 8 1.93 -3.57 13.09
CA ILE A 8 3.06 -3.40 12.17
C ILE A 8 2.65 -3.78 10.74
N SER A 9 1.96 -4.91 10.54
CA SER A 9 1.50 -5.32 9.20
C SER A 9 0.50 -4.34 8.61
N LEU A 10 -0.40 -3.79 9.43
CA LEU A 10 -1.36 -2.76 9.03
C LEU A 10 -0.62 -1.49 8.56
N VAL A 11 0.31 -0.98 9.36
CA VAL A 11 1.06 0.23 9.00
C VAL A 11 1.91 0.00 7.75
N ALA A 12 2.63 -1.12 7.67
CA ALA A 12 3.45 -1.45 6.51
C ALA A 12 2.63 -1.53 5.22
N SER A 13 1.47 -2.20 5.26
CA SER A 13 0.58 -2.32 4.09
C SER A 13 -0.03 -0.98 3.68
N ILE A 14 -0.38 -0.10 4.64
CA ILE A 14 -0.81 1.28 4.34
C ILE A 14 0.30 2.05 3.62
N LEU A 15 1.53 1.99 4.12
CA LEU A 15 2.66 2.69 3.49
C LEU A 15 2.91 2.18 2.06
N VAL A 16 2.81 0.87 1.83
CA VAL A 16 2.92 0.28 0.49
C VAL A 16 1.84 0.86 -0.43
N VAL A 17 0.56 0.82 -0.02
CA VAL A 17 -0.53 1.35 -0.85
C VAL A 17 -0.32 2.84 -1.16
N VAL A 18 0.07 3.64 -0.17
CA VAL A 18 0.33 5.08 -0.38
C VAL A 18 1.46 5.32 -1.37
N LEU A 19 2.56 4.57 -1.27
CA LEU A 19 3.70 4.72 -2.18
C LEU A 19 3.34 4.38 -3.62
N PHE A 20 2.69 3.24 -3.86
CA PHE A 20 2.33 2.79 -5.21
C PHE A 20 1.17 3.60 -5.80
N LEU A 21 0.24 4.07 -4.97
CA LEU A 21 -0.82 4.96 -5.42
C LEU A 21 -0.27 6.34 -5.80
N ALA A 22 0.70 6.86 -5.05
CA ALA A 22 1.40 8.09 -5.41
C ALA A 22 2.20 7.92 -6.70
N ASP A 23 2.90 6.79 -6.89
CA ASP A 23 3.64 6.52 -8.13
C ASP A 23 2.72 6.45 -9.35
N LEU A 24 1.62 5.71 -9.24
CA LEU A 24 0.62 5.61 -10.30
C LEU A 24 0.00 6.98 -10.61
N ALA A 25 -0.38 7.75 -9.57
CA ALA A 25 -1.00 9.06 -9.76
C ALA A 25 -0.04 10.05 -10.45
N LEU A 26 1.22 10.10 -10.01
CA LEU A 26 2.24 10.98 -10.61
C LEU A 26 2.64 10.52 -12.02
N GLY A 27 2.69 9.21 -12.25
CA GLY A 27 2.88 8.61 -13.57
C GLY A 27 1.78 8.99 -14.56
N LEU A 28 0.51 8.91 -14.14
CA LEU A 28 -0.64 9.32 -14.95
C LEU A 28 -0.67 10.83 -15.24
N LEU A 29 -0.11 11.65 -14.36
CA LEU A 29 0.06 13.10 -14.57
C LEU A 29 1.29 13.45 -15.44
N GLY A 30 2.06 12.47 -15.88
CA GLY A 30 3.28 12.68 -16.69
C GLY A 30 4.48 13.22 -15.89
N MET A 31 4.40 13.24 -14.56
CA MET A 31 5.43 13.77 -13.66
C MET A 31 6.44 12.68 -13.24
N GLN A 32 7.07 12.02 -14.22
CA GLN A 32 7.93 10.86 -14.01
C GLN A 32 9.17 11.13 -13.15
N ASP A 33 9.69 12.36 -13.16
CA ASP A 33 10.86 12.75 -12.36
C ASP A 33 10.53 12.91 -10.86
N LEU A 34 9.26 13.11 -10.53
CA LEU A 34 8.77 13.25 -9.15
C LEU A 34 8.11 11.96 -8.64
N ALA A 35 7.79 11.03 -9.54
CA ALA A 35 7.22 9.74 -9.19
C ALA A 35 8.27 8.89 -8.43
N PRO A 36 7.95 8.36 -7.23
CA PRO A 36 8.91 7.65 -6.37
C PRO A 36 9.64 6.47 -7.04
N LEU A 37 8.94 5.75 -7.91
CA LEU A 37 9.41 4.61 -8.69
C LEU A 37 9.45 4.94 -10.20
N ARG A 38 9.33 6.24 -10.54
CA ARG A 38 9.39 6.78 -11.90
C ARG A 38 8.30 6.25 -12.84
N SER A 39 7.19 5.73 -12.30
CA SER A 39 6.13 5.10 -13.11
C SER A 39 6.68 3.99 -14.03
N ALA A 40 7.68 3.23 -13.56
CA ALA A 40 8.39 2.25 -14.38
C ALA A 40 7.47 1.14 -14.92
N ASN A 41 6.46 0.73 -14.14
CA ASN A 41 5.48 -0.27 -14.57
C ASN A 41 4.13 -0.07 -13.87
N THR A 42 3.15 0.43 -14.63
CA THR A 42 1.79 0.68 -14.13
C THR A 42 1.04 -0.57 -13.68
N LEU A 43 1.38 -1.74 -14.24
CA LEU A 43 0.80 -3.02 -13.80
C LEU A 43 1.29 -3.39 -12.41
N MET A 44 2.56 -3.11 -12.10
CA MET A 44 3.13 -3.35 -10.77
C MET A 44 2.39 -2.49 -9.74
N ASP A 45 2.23 -1.20 -10.01
CA ASP A 45 1.55 -0.27 -9.09
C ASP A 45 0.13 -0.73 -8.81
N PHE A 46 -0.60 -1.12 -9.85
CA PHE A 46 -1.97 -1.61 -9.70
C PHE A 46 -2.02 -2.89 -8.83
N VAL A 47 -1.14 -3.85 -9.08
CA VAL A 47 -1.08 -5.10 -8.30
C VAL A 47 -0.76 -4.83 -6.83
N PHE A 48 0.22 -3.97 -6.53
CA PHE A 48 0.59 -3.63 -5.16
C PHE A 48 -0.49 -2.82 -4.44
N ILE A 49 -1.22 -1.94 -5.14
CA ILE A 49 -2.37 -1.24 -4.58
C ILE A 49 -3.47 -2.24 -4.20
N VAL A 50 -3.83 -3.18 -5.09
CA VAL A 50 -4.88 -4.17 -4.83
C VAL A 50 -4.49 -5.13 -3.71
N ALA A 51 -3.28 -5.71 -3.78
CA ALA A 51 -2.80 -6.63 -2.76
C ALA A 51 -2.61 -5.93 -1.41
N GLY A 52 -2.08 -4.71 -1.41
CA GLY A 52 -1.94 -3.87 -0.22
C GLY A 52 -3.29 -3.54 0.40
N ALA A 53 -4.30 -3.17 -0.39
CA ALA A 53 -5.65 -2.92 0.12
C ALA A 53 -6.27 -4.17 0.76
N ALA A 54 -6.06 -5.35 0.19
CA ALA A 54 -6.49 -6.61 0.78
C ALA A 54 -5.79 -6.89 2.13
N LEU A 55 -4.48 -6.63 2.22
CA LEU A 55 -3.72 -6.77 3.47
C LEU A 55 -4.17 -5.78 4.55
N ILE A 56 -4.49 -4.53 4.17
CA ILE A 56 -5.05 -3.53 5.08
C ILE A 56 -6.39 -4.03 5.62
N PHE A 57 -7.27 -4.52 4.74
CA PHE A 57 -8.58 -5.04 5.12
C PHE A 57 -8.45 -6.20 6.12
N MET A 58 -7.64 -7.21 5.79
CA MET A 58 -7.43 -8.37 6.68
C MET A 58 -6.77 -7.98 8.01
N SER A 59 -5.74 -7.12 7.98
CA SER A 59 -5.07 -6.67 9.20
C SER A 59 -6.02 -5.86 10.08
N TRP A 60 -6.88 -5.02 9.48
CA TRP A 60 -7.87 -4.23 10.20
C TRP A 60 -8.96 -5.09 10.84
N THR A 61 -9.47 -6.10 10.13
CA THR A 61 -10.48 -7.03 10.68
C THR A 61 -9.90 -7.80 11.85
N THR A 62 -8.70 -8.35 11.72
CA THR A 62 -8.01 -9.07 12.80
C THR A 62 -7.68 -8.16 13.98
N TYR A 63 -7.28 -6.90 13.74
CA TYR A 63 -7.05 -5.94 14.81
C TYR A 63 -8.32 -5.64 15.61
N ARG A 64 -9.47 -5.51 14.94
CA ARG A 64 -10.76 -5.31 15.60
C ARG A 64 -11.21 -6.51 16.41
N GLU A 65 -10.92 -7.73 15.97
CA GLU A 65 -11.22 -8.96 16.73
C GLU A 65 -10.36 -9.10 17.99
N GLN A 66 -9.13 -8.55 17.98
CA GLN A 66 -8.24 -8.54 19.14
C GLN A 66 -8.47 -7.36 20.09
N ARG A 67 -9.42 -6.46 19.80
CA ARG A 67 -9.76 -5.30 20.63
C ARG A 67 -10.77 -5.69 21.71
#